data_AF-A0A956Z5N3-F1
#
_entry.id   AF-A0A956Z5N3-F1
#
_cell.length_a   1.000
_cell.length_b   1.000
_cell.length_c   1.000
_cell.angle_alpha   90.00
_cell.angle_beta   90.00
_cell.angle_gamma   90.00
#
_symmetry.space_group_name_H-M   'P 1'
#
loop_
_entity.id
_entity.type
_entity.pdbx_description
1 polymer ?
#
loop_
_entity_poly.entity_id
_entity_poly.type
_entity_poly.pdbx_seq_one_letter_code
_entity_poly.pdbx_strand_id
1 'polypeptide(L)' 'PSFCFQEGGQGIKVAVLISRDLPRYYPDIDYFEGELYVRILVPVRLEKGSGKIVICNIYEGVEKKY' A
#
# COMPACT_ATOMS: atom_id res chain seq x y z
N PRO A 1 5.70 2.14 -11.01
CA PRO A 1 4.44 1.44 -11.32
C PRO A 1 3.38 1.92 -10.33
N SER A 2 2.18 2.27 -10.78
CA SER A 2 1.09 2.69 -9.89
C SER A 2 0.15 1.51 -9.63
N PHE A 3 -0.37 1.40 -8.40
CA PHE A 3 -1.45 0.49 -8.06
C PHE A 3 -2.75 1.29 -7.96
N CYS A 4 -3.86 0.72 -8.41
CA CYS A 4 -5.20 1.26 -8.19
C CYS A 4 -6.04 0.16 -7.56
N PHE A 5 -6.71 0.46 -6.44
CA PHE A 5 -7.58 -0.53 -5.81
C PHE A 5 -8.78 -0.84 -6.71
N GLN A 6 -9.05 -2.13 -6.91
CA GLN A 6 -10.19 -2.60 -7.69
C GLN A 6 -10.89 -3.75 -6.96
N GLU A 7 -12.20 -3.62 -6.73
CA GLU A 7 -13.01 -4.70 -6.20
C GLU A 7 -13.05 -5.90 -7.17
N GLY A 8 -12.87 -7.11 -6.64
CA GLY A 8 -12.82 -8.34 -7.44
C GLY A 8 -11.57 -8.48 -8.33
N GLY A 9 -10.61 -7.54 -8.23
CA GLY A 9 -9.35 -7.61 -8.94
C GLY A 9 -8.48 -8.80 -8.52
N GLN A 10 -7.55 -9.20 -9.38
CA GLN A 10 -6.60 -10.25 -9.04
C GLN A 10 -5.64 -9.75 -7.95
N GLY A 11 -5.41 -10.58 -6.93
CA GLY A 11 -4.39 -10.30 -5.92
C GLY A 11 -3.00 -10.17 -6.54
N ILE A 12 -2.26 -9.14 -6.15
CA ILE A 12 -0.91 -8.86 -6.66
C ILE A 12 0.12 -9.28 -5.61
N LYS A 13 1.24 -9.86 -6.05
CA LYS A 13 2.36 -10.19 -5.16
C LYS A 13 3.13 -8.92 -4.80
N VAL A 14 3.34 -8.72 -3.50
CA VAL A 14 4.04 -7.55 -2.95
C VAL A 14 5.06 -7.98 -1.92
N ALA A 15 6.05 -7.13 -1.68
CA ALA A 15 6.96 -7.26 -0.55
C ALA A 15 6.38 -6.51 0.65
N VAL A 16 6.29 -7.18 1.80
CA VAL A 16 5.88 -6.55 3.07
C VAL A 16 7.14 -6.09 3.80
N LEU A 17 7.24 -4.78 4.04
CA LEU A 17 8.32 -4.16 4.80
C LEU A 17 7.82 -3.81 6.20
N ILE A 18 8.65 -4.06 7.22
CA ILE A 18 8.31 -3.81 8.61
C ILE A 18 9.37 -2.88 9.20
N SER A 19 8.93 -1.76 9.78
CA SER A 19 9.80 -0.85 10.52
C SER A 19 9.02 -0.17 11.63
N ARG A 20 9.64 -0.08 12.82
CA ARG A 20 9.07 0.62 13.98
C ARG A 20 9.15 2.14 13.84
N ASP A 21 10.07 2.63 13.02
CA ASP A 21 10.29 4.06 12.80
C ASP A 21 9.49 4.60 11.61
N LEU A 22 8.97 3.72 10.75
CA LEU A 22 8.19 4.11 9.56
C LEU A 22 7.06 5.11 9.86
N PRO A 23 6.31 5.02 10.97
CA PRO A 23 5.29 6.02 11.28
C PRO A 23 5.80 7.46 11.39
N ARG A 24 7.07 7.65 11.76
CA ARG A 24 7.68 8.98 11.87
C ARG A 24 7.98 9.60 10.51
N TYR A 25 8.21 8.76 9.49
CA TYR A 25 8.55 9.19 8.12
C TYR A 25 7.33 9.27 7.21
N TYR A 26 6.15 8.87 7.68
CA TYR A 26 4.93 8.92 6.90
C TYR A 26 4.64 10.30 6.29
N PRO A 27 4.80 11.43 7.00
CA PRO A 27 4.63 12.76 6.40
C PRO A 27 5.60 13.04 5.24
N ASP A 28 6.86 12.62 5.36
CA ASP A 28 7.87 12.83 4.32
C ASP A 28 7.58 11.97 3.09
N ILE A 29 7.11 10.74 3.30
CA ILE A 29 6.71 9.84 2.21
C ILE A 29 5.44 10.37 1.53
N ASP A 30 4.46 10.84 2.29
CA ASP A 30 3.25 11.49 1.76
C ASP A 30 3.60 12.71 0.91
N TYR A 31 4.56 13.53 1.37
CA TYR A 31 5.07 14.66 0.61
C TYR A 31 5.80 14.24 -0.67
N PHE A 32 6.61 13.18 -0.62
CA PHE A 32 7.33 12.65 -1.77
C PHE A 32 6.40 12.11 -2.87
N GLU A 33 5.36 11.37 -2.49
CA GLU A 33 4.38 10.80 -3.42
C GLU A 33 3.47 11.88 -4.03
N GLY A 34 3.20 12.94 -3.26
CA GLY A 34 2.43 14.11 -3.70
C GLY A 34 0.96 13.80 -3.97
N GLU A 35 0.28 14.68 -4.71
CA GLU A 35 -1.17 14.58 -4.95
C GLU A 35 -1.58 13.46 -5.93
N LEU A 36 -0.61 12.79 -6.55
CA LEU A 36 -0.86 11.71 -7.50
C LEU A 36 -1.17 10.38 -6.80
N TYR A 37 -0.89 10.28 -5.50
CA TYR A 37 -1.11 9.06 -4.73
C TYR A 37 -1.77 9.36 -3.39
N VAL A 38 -2.50 8.36 -2.88
CA VAL A 38 -3.09 8.39 -1.55
C VAL A 38 -2.68 7.14 -0.77
N ARG A 39 -2.33 7.32 0.51
CA ARG A 39 -2.03 6.21 1.40
C ARG A 39 -3.33 5.55 1.89
N ILE A 40 -3.49 4.27 1.58
CA ILE A 40 -4.62 3.45 2.02
C ILE A 40 -4.13 2.25 2.86
N LEU A 41 -5.06 1.67 3.62
CA LEU A 41 -4.83 0.42 4.35
C LEU A 41 -5.41 -0.75 3.56
N VAL A 42 -4.58 -1.78 3.33
CA VAL A 42 -4.99 -2.99 2.61
C VAL A 42 -4.67 -4.25 3.41
N PRO A 43 -5.53 -5.28 3.36
CA PRO A 43 -5.21 -6.59 3.91
C PRO A 43 -4.24 -7.34 2.99
N VAL A 44 -3.13 -7.83 3.55
CA VAL A 44 -2.12 -8.62 2.83
C VAL A 44 -2.03 -10.01 3.43
N ARG A 45 -2.18 -11.04 2.59
CA ARG A 45 -1.97 -12.43 2.97
C ARG A 45 -0.48 -12.78 2.85
N LEU A 46 0.14 -13.19 3.95
CA LEU A 46 1.53 -13.63 3.97
C LEU A 46 1.68 -15.04 3.39
N GLU A 47 2.39 -15.18 2.26
CA GLU A 47 2.63 -16.47 1.61
C GLU A 47 3.49 -17.40 2.47
N LYS A 48 4.40 -16.85 3.29
CA LYS A 48 5.29 -17.63 4.16
C LYS A 48 4.77 -17.69 5.59
N GLY A 49 4.54 -18.91 6.09
CA GLY A 49 4.53 -19.20 7.53
C GLY A 49 3.18 -19.20 8.26
N SER A 50 2.02 -19.07 7.59
CA SER A 50 0.68 -19.41 8.17
C SER A 50 -0.52 -18.97 7.33
N GLY A 51 -0.33 -18.18 6.26
CA GLY A 51 -1.46 -17.57 5.56
C GLY A 51 -2.14 -16.44 6.36
N LYS A 52 -1.47 -15.94 7.41
CA LYS A 52 -1.94 -14.81 8.22
C LYS A 52 -2.20 -13.58 7.34
N ILE A 53 -3.23 -12.83 7.73
CA ILE A 53 -3.55 -11.54 7.16
C ILE A 53 -2.96 -10.45 8.06
N VAL A 54 -2.26 -9.50 7.47
CA VAL A 54 -1.78 -8.28 8.13
C VAL A 54 -2.36 -7.06 7.42
N ILE A 55 -2.56 -5.97 8.15
CA ILE A 55 -2.99 -4.70 7.56
C ILE A 55 -1.74 -3.87 7.27
N CYS A 56 -1.59 -3.42 6.03
CA CYS A 56 -0.42 -2.67 5.57
C CYS A 56 -0.84 -1.36 4.91
N ASN A 57 0.03 -0.34 5.01
CA ASN A 57 -0.08 0.87 4.24
C ASN A 57 0.45 0.63 2.81
N ILE A 58 -0.27 1.12 1.80
CA ILE A 58 0.17 1.19 0.41
C ILE A 58 -0.24 2.54 -0.19
N TYR A 59 0.53 3.03 -1.15
CA TYR A 59 0.19 4.20 -1.95
C TYR A 59 -0.50 3.74 -3.24
N GLU A 60 -1.75 4.13 -3.41
CA GLU A 60 -2.48 3.93 -4.66
C GLU A 60 -2.48 5.21 -5.50
N GLY A 61 -2.38 5.06 -6.81
CA GLY A 61 -2.46 6.17 -7.74
C GLY A 61 -3.89 6.69 -7.83
N VAL A 62 -4.05 8.00 -7.73
CA VAL A 62 -5.33 8.66 -7.94
C VAL A 62 -5.54 8.77 -9.46
N GLU A 63 -6.35 7.90 -10.05
CA GLU A 63 -6.80 8.10 -11.42
C GLU A 63 -7.57 9.43 -11.50
N LYS A 64 -6.96 10.45 -12.11
CA LYS A 64 -7.72 11.63 -12.54
C LYS A 64 -8.66 11.18 -13.65
N LYS A 65 -9.95 11.03 -13.33
CA LYS A 65 -11.02 11.02 -14.33
C LYS A 65 -10.98 12.39 -15.04
N TYR A 66 -10.28 12.45 -16.17
CA TYR A 66 -10.39 13.55 -17.14
C TYR A 66 -11.45 13.18 -18.19
#